data_AF-A0A925DGR3-F1
#
_entry.id   AF-A0A925DGR3-F1
#
_cell.length_a   1.000
_cell.length_b   1.000
_cell.length_c   1.000
_cell.angle_alpha   90.00
_cell.angle_beta   90.00
_cell.angle_gamma   90.00
#
_symmetry.space_group_name_H-M   'P 1'
#
loop_
_entity.id
_entity.type
_entity.pdbx_description
1 polymer ?
#
loop_
_entity_poly.entity_id
_entity_poly.type
_entity_poly.pdbx_seq_one_letter_code
_entity_poly.pdbx_strand_id
1 'polypeptide(L)'
;MGTSAPASGLPICTSARDLCEWNEALQGSAEQKSTSKVGAMQDARGCVETVQEPDPAQGVCRPGIYLISVAWQGMHKTQASALACGKDEYGDDGNRRAISLRVAIGLPGCY
;
A
#
# COMPACT_ATOMS: atom_id res chain seq x y z
N MET A 1 6.30 20.21 -20.71
CA MET A 1 7.51 19.51 -21.20
C MET A 1 7.62 18.20 -20.44
N GLY A 2 7.51 17.09 -21.15
CA GLY A 2 7.55 15.73 -20.62
C GLY A 2 7.35 14.79 -21.81
N THR A 3 8.45 14.29 -22.35
CA THR A 3 8.51 13.58 -23.63
C THR A 3 8.20 12.09 -23.44
N SER A 4 7.24 11.61 -24.24
CA SER A 4 7.05 10.26 -24.79
C SER A 4 7.65 9.03 -24.09
N ALA A 5 6.79 8.05 -23.83
CA ALA A 5 7.12 6.63 -23.99
C ALA A 5 6.22 6.03 -25.09
N PRO A 6 6.76 5.33 -26.11
CA PRO A 6 5.94 4.53 -27.01
C PRO A 6 6.04 3.04 -26.63
N ALA A 7 4.96 2.47 -26.11
CA ALA A 7 4.63 1.05 -26.25
C ALA A 7 3.17 0.82 -25.82
N SER A 8 2.30 0.64 -26.80
CA SER A 8 1.12 -0.24 -26.74
C SER A 8 0.17 -0.11 -25.54
N GLY A 9 -0.76 0.86 -25.60
CA GLY A 9 -2.12 0.72 -25.06
C GLY A 9 -2.33 0.52 -23.55
N LEU A 10 -1.27 0.53 -22.73
CA LEU A 10 -1.42 0.42 -21.29
C LEU A 10 -1.75 1.81 -20.70
N PRO A 11 -2.66 1.87 -19.71
CA PRO A 11 -2.92 3.12 -19.00
C PRO A 11 -1.60 3.65 -18.40
N ILE A 12 -1.40 4.97 -18.44
CA ILE A 12 -0.25 5.59 -17.78
C ILE A 12 -0.36 5.31 -16.28
N CYS A 13 0.42 4.37 -15.76
CA CYS A 13 0.54 4.10 -14.32
C CYS A 13 1.38 5.22 -13.71
N THR A 14 0.73 6.25 -13.19
CA THR A 14 1.38 7.26 -12.35
C THR A 14 1.23 6.84 -10.91
N SER A 15 2.20 7.20 -10.05
CA SER A 15 2.10 6.90 -8.61
C SER A 15 0.82 7.45 -7.98
N ALA A 16 0.35 8.61 -8.42
CA ALA A 16 -0.91 9.20 -7.96
C ALA A 16 -2.14 8.36 -8.34
N ARG A 17 -2.15 7.80 -9.55
CA ARG A 17 -3.21 6.90 -10.02
C ARG A 17 -3.20 5.59 -9.24
N ASP A 18 -2.03 4.98 -9.07
CA ASP A 18 -1.88 3.71 -8.35
C ASP A 18 -2.33 3.86 -6.89
N LEU A 19 -1.99 4.98 -6.24
CA LEU A 19 -2.47 5.29 -4.89
C LEU A 19 -3.99 5.45 -4.82
N CYS A 20 -4.61 6.06 -5.84
CA CYS A 20 -6.06 6.20 -5.92
C CYS A 20 -6.75 4.83 -6.07
N GLU A 21 -6.31 4.03 -7.04
CA GLU A 21 -6.86 2.70 -7.31
C GLU A 21 -6.66 1.76 -6.11
N TRP A 22 -5.50 1.84 -5.44
CA TRP A 22 -5.26 1.08 -4.21
C TRP A 22 -6.18 1.50 -3.07
N ASN A 23 -6.38 2.80 -2.86
CA ASN A 23 -7.33 3.30 -1.87
C ASN A 23 -8.76 2.83 -2.16
N GLU A 24 -9.19 2.86 -3.43
CA GLU A 24 -10.52 2.35 -3.81
C GLU A 24 -10.66 0.84 -3.55
N ALA A 25 -9.62 0.06 -3.83
CA ALA A 25 -9.58 -1.37 -3.56
C ALA A 25 -9.66 -1.66 -2.05
N LEU A 26 -8.91 -0.91 -1.23
CA LEU A 26 -8.98 -1.00 0.23
C LEU A 26 -10.37 -0.66 0.78
N GLN A 27 -11.10 0.24 0.12
CA GLN A 27 -12.48 0.57 0.44
C GLN A 27 -13.52 -0.40 -0.15
N GLY A 28 -13.09 -1.45 -0.85
CA GLY A 28 -13.96 -2.53 -1.33
C GLY A 28 -14.73 -2.17 -2.60
N SER A 29 -14.16 -1.35 -3.48
CA SER A 29 -14.78 -0.99 -4.77
C SER A 29 -15.17 -2.19 -5.64
N ALA A 30 -14.49 -3.33 -5.46
CA ALA A 30 -14.69 -4.56 -6.22
C ALA A 30 -16.01 -5.29 -5.89
N GLU A 31 -16.55 -5.16 -4.68
CA GLU A 31 -17.71 -5.93 -4.23
C GLU A 31 -18.80 -5.00 -3.72
N GLN A 32 -19.92 -4.93 -4.45
CA GLN A 32 -21.00 -3.99 -4.19
C GLN A 32 -22.33 -4.71 -3.96
N LYS A 33 -23.08 -4.24 -2.97
CA LYS A 33 -24.49 -4.56 -2.77
C LYS A 33 -25.29 -3.30 -3.06
N SER A 34 -25.96 -3.27 -4.21
CA SER A 34 -26.55 -2.04 -4.75
C SER A 34 -25.48 -0.95 -4.87
N THR A 35 -25.64 0.20 -4.22
CA THR A 35 -24.66 1.31 -4.22
C THR A 35 -23.64 1.25 -3.08
N SER A 36 -23.72 0.24 -2.20
CA SER A 36 -22.83 0.10 -1.04
C SER A 36 -21.67 -0.85 -1.33
N LYS A 37 -20.44 -0.43 -1.03
CA LYS A 37 -19.24 -1.28 -1.04
C LYS A 37 -19.26 -2.20 0.18
N VAL A 38 -19.13 -3.51 0.01
CA VAL A 38 -19.31 -4.52 1.09
C VAL A 38 -18.20 -5.55 1.22
N GLY A 39 -17.23 -5.60 0.29
CA GLY A 39 -16.16 -6.61 0.32
C GLY A 39 -14.88 -6.21 1.04
N ALA A 40 -14.87 -5.09 1.75
CA ALA A 40 -13.67 -4.58 2.41
C ALA A 40 -13.78 -4.48 3.92
N MET A 41 -12.60 -4.36 4.54
CA MET A 41 -12.44 -4.03 5.94
C MET A 41 -12.90 -2.59 6.20
N GLN A 42 -13.51 -2.35 7.35
CA GLN A 42 -14.04 -1.04 7.70
C GLN A 42 -12.91 -0.01 7.87
N ASP A 43 -13.05 1.13 7.20
CA ASP A 43 -12.10 2.25 7.26
C ASP A 43 -10.64 1.82 7.02
N ALA A 44 -10.42 0.93 6.05
CA ALA A 44 -9.10 0.44 5.72
C ALA A 44 -8.19 1.54 5.15
N ARG A 45 -6.94 1.55 5.59
CA ARG A 45 -5.90 2.51 5.20
C ARG A 45 -4.61 1.78 4.89
N GLY A 46 -3.93 2.20 3.82
CA GLY A 46 -2.65 1.67 3.40
C GLY A 46 -1.49 2.60 3.75
N CYS A 47 -0.38 2.05 4.22
CA CYS A 47 0.86 2.79 4.48
C CYS A 47 2.04 2.11 3.78
N VAL A 48 2.96 2.92 3.25
CA VAL A 48 4.19 2.49 2.61
C VAL A 48 5.35 3.14 3.34
N GLU A 49 6.19 2.35 4.00
CA GLU A 49 7.37 2.81 4.72
C GLU A 49 8.64 2.30 4.04
N THR A 50 9.61 3.18 3.79
CA THR A 50 10.91 2.75 3.27
C THR A 50 11.76 2.17 4.38
N VAL A 51 12.14 0.90 4.24
CA VAL A 51 13.04 0.20 5.17
C VAL A 51 14.49 0.26 4.68
N GLN A 52 14.68 0.25 3.36
CA GLN A 52 15.98 0.41 2.71
C GLN A 52 15.79 1.16 1.40
N GLU A 53 16.56 2.23 1.20
CA GLU A 53 16.60 2.95 -0.06
C GLU A 53 17.36 2.14 -1.13
N PRO A 54 16.87 2.11 -2.39
CA PRO A 54 17.56 1.46 -3.49
C PRO A 54 18.88 2.17 -3.83
N ASP A 55 19.86 1.42 -4.31
CA ASP A 55 21.01 1.96 -5.04
C ASP A 55 20.86 1.68 -6.54
N PRO A 56 20.66 2.71 -7.38
CA PRO A 56 20.53 2.51 -8.82
C PRO A 56 21.89 2.39 -9.53
N ALA A 57 23.02 2.52 -8.83
CA ALA A 57 24.34 2.43 -9.44
C ALA A 57 24.55 1.06 -10.11
N GLN A 58 25.07 1.08 -11.34
CA GLN A 58 25.33 -0.13 -12.11
C GLN A 58 26.31 -1.05 -11.36
N GLY A 59 25.99 -2.34 -11.26
CA GLY A 59 26.77 -3.32 -10.51
C GLY A 59 26.59 -3.28 -8.98
N VAL A 60 25.74 -2.39 -8.44
CA VAL A 60 25.40 -2.38 -7.02
C VAL A 60 24.08 -3.10 -6.77
N CYS A 61 24.14 -4.23 -6.08
CA CYS A 61 22.98 -5.08 -5.80
C CYS A 61 22.24 -4.70 -4.51
N ARG A 62 21.81 -3.44 -4.38
CA ARG A 62 21.07 -2.97 -3.19
C ARG A 62 19.62 -2.58 -3.55
N PRO A 63 18.67 -3.51 -3.55
CA PRO A 63 17.27 -3.23 -3.90
C PRO A 63 16.59 -2.34 -2.86
N GLY A 64 15.53 -1.64 -3.27
CA GLY A 64 14.65 -0.95 -2.33
C GLY A 64 13.83 -1.96 -1.53
N ILE A 65 13.79 -1.81 -0.21
CA ILE A 65 12.96 -2.64 0.67
C ILE A 65 11.92 -1.74 1.34
N TYR A 66 10.66 -2.12 1.22
CA TYR A 66 9.53 -1.37 1.75
C TYR A 66 8.73 -2.24 2.70
N LEU A 67 8.19 -1.64 3.76
CA LEU A 67 7.18 -2.26 4.62
C LEU A 67 5.83 -1.72 4.18
N ILE A 68 5.02 -2.60 3.58
CA ILE A 68 3.65 -2.29 3.20
C ILE A 68 2.75 -2.75 4.33
N SER A 69 1.94 -1.84 4.85
CA SER A 69 1.01 -2.14 5.95
C SER A 69 -0.40 -1.73 5.59
N VAL A 70 -1.39 -2.48 6.07
CA VAL A 70 -2.80 -2.12 6.00
C VAL A 70 -3.36 -2.12 7.41
N ALA A 71 -4.02 -1.02 7.79
CA ALA A 71 -4.70 -0.87 9.07
C ALA A 71 -6.21 -0.66 8.85
N TRP A 72 -7.04 -1.15 9.77
CA TRP A 72 -8.50 -1.03 9.68
C TRP A 72 -9.19 -1.13 11.03
N GLN A 73 -10.47 -0.71 11.07
CA GLN A 73 -11.32 -0.76 12.26
C GLN A 73 -11.76 -2.21 12.55
N GLY A 74 -11.40 -2.70 13.73
CA GLY A 74 -11.90 -3.95 14.28
C GLY A 74 -13.25 -3.79 14.97
N MET A 75 -14.03 -4.87 14.99
CA MET A 75 -15.34 -4.93 15.66
C MET A 75 -15.25 -5.06 17.18
N HIS A 76 -14.11 -5.50 17.70
CA HIS A 76 -13.86 -5.73 19.11
C HIS A 76 -12.42 -5.36 19.46
N LYS A 77 -12.21 -4.96 20.71
CA LYS A 77 -10.87 -4.69 21.24
C LYS A 77 -10.02 -5.96 21.25
N THR A 78 -8.78 -5.80 20.82
CA THR A 78 -7.71 -6.80 20.82
C THR A 78 -6.42 -6.14 21.34
N GLN A 79 -5.29 -6.81 21.19
CA GLN A 79 -3.99 -6.21 21.54
C GLN A 79 -3.66 -5.05 20.59
N ALA A 80 -3.15 -3.94 21.15
CA ALA A 80 -2.61 -2.82 20.40
C ALA A 80 -1.52 -3.27 19.41
N SER A 81 -1.57 -2.77 18.18
CA SER A 81 -0.61 -3.15 17.14
C SER A 81 0.72 -2.41 17.33
N ALA A 82 1.83 -3.11 17.14
CA ALA A 82 3.16 -2.49 17.12
C ALA A 82 3.46 -1.73 15.81
N LEU A 83 2.63 -1.89 14.77
CA LEU A 83 2.78 -1.18 13.51
C LEU A 83 2.34 0.28 13.66
N ALA A 84 3.04 1.20 12.99
CA ALA A 84 2.71 2.63 13.02
C ALA A 84 1.48 2.98 12.16
N CYS A 85 1.20 2.20 11.11
CA CYS A 85 0.13 2.50 10.16
C CYS A 85 -1.24 2.65 10.82
N GLY A 86 -1.92 3.77 10.54
CA GLY A 86 -3.25 4.08 11.09
C GLY A 86 -3.30 4.27 12.61
N LYS A 87 -2.15 4.50 13.27
CA LYS A 87 -2.11 4.77 14.70
C LYS A 87 -2.97 5.99 15.04
N ASP A 88 -3.75 5.88 16.11
CA ASP A 88 -4.64 6.92 16.64
C ASP A 88 -5.83 7.30 15.72
N GLU A 89 -6.06 6.55 14.63
CA GLU A 89 -7.17 6.78 13.67
C GLU A 89 -8.46 6.00 14.00
N TYR A 90 -8.43 5.11 14.99
CA TYR A 90 -9.51 4.14 15.30
C TYR A 90 -10.00 4.21 16.76
N GLY A 91 -9.78 5.36 17.41
CA GLY A 91 -10.05 5.56 18.83
C GLY A 91 -9.05 4.80 19.71
N ASP A 92 -9.55 3.90 20.57
CA ASP A 92 -8.71 3.01 21.37
C ASP A 92 -7.86 2.11 20.44
N ASP A 93 -6.55 2.07 20.65
CA ASP A 93 -5.64 1.35 19.74
C ASP A 93 -5.91 -0.16 19.69
N GLY A 94 -6.53 -0.74 20.73
CA GLY A 94 -6.98 -2.13 20.72
C GLY A 94 -8.06 -2.42 19.66
N ASN A 95 -8.75 -1.39 19.17
CA ASN A 95 -9.69 -1.53 18.06
C ASN A 95 -9.01 -1.60 16.69
N ARG A 96 -7.74 -1.20 16.57
CA ARG A 96 -7.02 -1.17 15.29
C ARG A 96 -6.45 -2.54 14.98
N ARG A 97 -6.82 -3.09 13.82
CA ARG A 97 -6.15 -4.26 13.26
C ARG A 97 -5.14 -3.78 12.23
N ALA A 98 -3.96 -4.40 12.19
CA ALA A 98 -2.97 -4.10 11.17
C ALA A 98 -2.17 -5.34 10.78
N ILE A 99 -1.88 -5.47 9.49
CA ILE A 99 -0.97 -6.48 8.93
C ILE A 99 0.10 -5.78 8.11
N SER A 100 1.25 -6.43 7.95
CA SER A 100 2.32 -5.91 7.12
C SER A 100 3.04 -7.00 6.34
N LEU A 101 3.66 -6.60 5.24
CA LEU A 101 4.60 -7.40 4.48
C LEU A 101 5.81 -6.56 4.07
N ARG A 102 6.98 -7.19 3.99
CA ARG A 102 8.17 -6.56 3.43
C ARG A 102 8.27 -6.94 1.95
N VAL A 103 8.43 -5.94 1.11
CA VAL A 103 8.57 -6.09 -0.35
C VAL A 103 9.95 -5.60 -0.75
N ALA A 104 10.67 -6.40 -1.53
CA ALA A 104 11.90 -5.99 -2.18
C ALA A 104 11.63 -5.75 -3.67
N ILE A 105 12.02 -4.59 -4.19
CA ILE A 105 11.89 -4.26 -5.61
C ILE A 105 13.22 -4.55 -6.29
N GLY A 106 13.20 -5.49 -7.23
CA GLY A 106 14.38 -5.90 -7.99
C GLY A 106 14.97 -4.75 -8.80
N LEU A 107 16.30 -4.76 -8.94
CA LEU A 107 17.03 -3.80 -9.77
C LEU A 107 17.43 -4.47 -11.09
N PRO A 108 17.24 -3.80 -12.24
CA PRO A 108 17.61 -4.35 -13.55
C PRO A 108 19.13 -4.38 -13.80
N GLY A 109 19.93 -3.63 -13.02
CA GLY A 109 21.39 -3.52 -13.15
C GLY A 109 22.20 -4.48 -12.27
N CYS A 110 21.54 -5.48 -11.68
CA CYS A 110 22.17 -6.54 -10.89
C CYS A 110 22.51 -7.73 -11.78
N TYR A 111 23.59 -7.64 -12.55
CA TYR A 111 24.11 -8.73 -13.37
C TYR A 111 25.63 -8.76 -13.36
#